data_AF-A0A5J5T955-F1
#
_entry.id   AF-A0A5J5T955-F1
#
_cell.length_a   1.000
_cell.length_b   1.000
_cell.length_c   1.000
_cell.angle_alpha   90.00
_cell.angle_beta   90.00
_cell.angle_gamma   90.00
#
_symmetry.space_group_name_H-M   'P 1'
#
loop_
_entity.id
_entity.type
_entity.pdbx_description
1 polymer ?
#
loop_
_entity_poly.entity_id
_entity_poly.type
_entity_poly.pdbx_seq_one_letter_code
_entity_poly.pdbx_strand_id
1 'polypeptide(L)'
;MKVTIGGNYIHKQNISNSKSIMKSTITMTAWKFDEQMIMFPLVLLVIVCSHPTVNGFEVFLINNLGGNTNLAVHCFSPQVKNLGSLVILPGDDFHWEFGINIGTTAEYECDMGYGNKQKRFQVFAERRDALRCGNQKCYWRVDRDGLYLYIKEVDDYQKQFSW
;
A
#
# COMPACT_ATOMS: atom_id res chain seq x y z
N MET A 1 61.09 79.05 27.50
CA MET A 1 59.96 79.61 28.28
C MET A 1 58.79 78.64 28.16
N LYS A 2 58.25 78.20 29.30
CA LYS A 2 56.91 77.61 29.41
C LYS A 2 55.89 78.60 28.87
N VAL A 3 54.81 78.14 28.25
CA VAL A 3 53.44 78.14 28.82
C VAL A 3 52.50 77.45 27.84
N THR A 4 51.81 76.44 28.37
CA THR A 4 50.69 75.69 27.79
C THR A 4 49.36 76.40 28.12
N ILE A 5 48.28 75.94 27.50
CA ILE A 5 46.85 76.11 27.86
C ILE A 5 46.24 77.34 27.17
N GLY A 6 45.20 77.26 26.36
CA GLY A 6 44.07 76.35 26.33
C GLY A 6 42.82 77.22 26.43
N GLY A 7 41.97 77.22 25.40
CA GLY A 7 40.81 78.10 25.36
C GLY A 7 39.97 77.86 24.11
N ASN A 8 39.03 76.93 24.22
CA ASN A 8 38.00 76.66 23.23
C ASN A 8 37.03 77.84 23.15
N TYR A 9 36.81 78.36 21.94
CA TYR A 9 35.64 79.18 21.63
C TYR A 9 34.73 78.41 20.69
N ILE A 10 33.50 78.18 21.17
CA ILE A 10 32.44 77.44 20.52
C ILE A 10 31.75 78.38 19.52
N HIS A 11 31.78 78.03 18.23
CA HIS A 11 30.83 78.57 17.26
C HIS A 11 29.74 77.52 17.02
N LYS A 12 28.53 77.81 17.52
CA LYS A 12 27.32 77.08 17.15
C LYS A 12 27.00 77.37 15.68
N GLN A 13 26.91 76.33 14.85
CA GLN A 13 25.97 76.32 13.73
C GLN A 13 25.27 74.96 13.66
N ASN A 14 23.96 75.03 13.92
CA ASN A 14 22.98 73.99 13.64
C ASN A 14 22.65 74.07 12.14
N ILE A 15 23.03 73.08 11.34
CA ILE A 15 22.32 72.79 10.08
C ILE A 15 22.21 71.28 9.95
N SER A 16 20.96 70.82 10.04
CA SER A 16 20.55 69.46 9.77
C SER A 16 20.97 69.05 8.37
N ASN A 17 21.71 67.95 8.23
CA ASN A 17 21.74 67.24 6.96
C ASN A 17 21.25 65.81 7.18
N SER A 18 19.98 65.65 6.79
CA SER A 18 19.26 64.41 6.58
C SER A 18 20.13 63.41 5.83
N LYS A 19 20.42 62.25 6.44
CA LYS A 19 20.85 61.08 5.68
C LYS A 19 19.64 60.61 4.88
N SER A 20 19.69 60.81 3.56
CA SER A 20 18.76 60.18 2.62
C SER A 20 18.90 58.67 2.75
N ILE A 21 17.99 58.04 3.49
CA ILE A 21 17.83 56.59 3.47
C ILE A 21 17.03 56.30 2.20
N MET A 22 17.71 55.73 1.20
CA MET A 22 17.06 55.17 0.02
C MET A 22 16.10 54.07 0.51
N LYS A 23 14.80 54.39 0.59
CA LYS A 23 13.76 53.39 0.80
C LYS A 23 13.60 52.65 -0.52
N SER A 24 14.24 51.51 -0.66
CA SER A 24 13.93 50.56 -1.72
C SER A 24 12.52 50.03 -1.47
N THR A 25 11.53 50.63 -2.11
CA THR A 25 10.19 50.04 -2.20
C THR A 25 10.29 48.81 -3.08
N ILE A 26 10.35 47.63 -2.47
CA ILE A 26 10.16 46.36 -3.17
C ILE A 26 8.69 46.34 -3.59
N THR A 27 8.41 46.60 -4.86
CA THR A 27 7.07 46.34 -5.41
C THR A 27 6.89 44.84 -5.47
N MET A 28 6.13 44.28 -4.53
CA MET A 28 5.59 42.93 -4.67
C MET A 28 4.65 42.93 -5.86
N THR A 29 5.14 42.54 -7.02
CA THR A 29 4.25 42.15 -8.12
C THR A 29 3.47 40.94 -7.63
N ALA A 30 2.14 41.02 -7.67
CA ALA A 30 1.29 39.86 -7.38
C ALA A 30 1.79 38.69 -8.24
N TRP A 31 2.09 37.57 -7.60
CA TRP A 31 2.47 36.35 -8.27
C TRP A 31 1.41 36.05 -9.33
N LYS A 32 1.82 36.07 -10.60
CA LYS A 32 0.92 35.69 -11.69
C LYS A 32 0.63 34.21 -11.47
N PHE A 33 -0.60 33.90 -11.08
CA PHE A 33 -1.10 32.53 -11.03
C PHE A 33 -1.13 32.01 -12.47
N ASP A 34 0.03 31.58 -12.97
CA ASP A 34 0.12 30.93 -14.27
C ASP A 34 -0.61 29.57 -14.17
N GLU A 35 -1.42 29.25 -15.17
CA GLU A 35 -2.21 28.03 -15.35
C GLU A 35 -1.42 26.72 -15.11
N GLN A 36 -0.09 26.79 -15.08
CA GLN A 36 0.82 25.69 -14.77
C GLN A 36 0.88 25.33 -13.28
N MET A 37 0.51 26.24 -12.37
CA MET A 37 0.52 26.00 -10.91
C MET A 37 -0.63 25.08 -10.45
N ILE A 38 -1.68 24.93 -11.26
CA ILE A 38 -2.82 24.02 -11.00
C ILE A 38 -2.47 22.60 -11.48
N MET A 39 -1.63 22.47 -12.51
CA MET A 39 -1.21 21.18 -13.07
C MET A 39 -0.28 20.41 -12.13
N PHE A 40 0.62 21.07 -11.40
CA PHE A 40 1.54 20.39 -10.48
C PHE A 40 0.87 19.58 -9.36
N PRO A 41 -0.07 20.15 -8.56
CA PRO A 41 -0.77 19.37 -7.54
C PRO A 41 -1.70 18.32 -8.14
N LEU A 42 -2.31 18.58 -9.30
CA LEU A 42 -3.12 17.59 -10.01
C LEU A 42 -2.29 16.40 -10.48
N VAL A 43 -1.13 16.64 -11.12
CA VAL A 43 -0.19 15.60 -11.57
C VAL A 43 0.35 14.77 -10.40
N LEU A 44 0.70 15.42 -9.28
CA LEU A 44 1.05 14.73 -8.03
C LEU A 44 -0.11 13.86 -7.50
N LEU A 45 -1.36 14.33 -7.58
CA LEU A 45 -2.53 13.55 -7.19
C LEU A 45 -2.70 12.29 -8.05
N VAL A 46 -2.49 12.39 -9.38
CA VAL A 46 -2.61 11.23 -10.29
C VAL A 46 -1.54 10.17 -10.00
N ILE A 47 -0.31 10.59 -9.67
CA ILE A 47 0.80 9.68 -9.34
C ILE A 47 0.56 8.95 -8.01
N VAL A 48 -0.01 9.63 -7.00
CA VAL A 48 -0.36 8.99 -5.71
C VAL A 48 -1.54 8.00 -5.88
N CYS A 49 -2.50 8.29 -6.76
CA CYS A 49 -3.62 7.39 -7.04
C CYS A 49 -3.24 6.17 -7.87
N SER A 50 -2.13 6.23 -8.62
CA SER A 50 -1.59 5.10 -9.39
C SER A 50 -0.46 4.44 -8.60
N HIS A 51 -0.79 3.79 -7.49
CA HIS A 51 0.14 2.81 -6.92
C HIS A 51 0.35 1.72 -7.98
N PRO A 52 1.59 1.49 -8.47
CA PRO A 52 1.84 0.38 -9.36
C PRO A 52 1.58 -0.92 -8.58
N THR A 53 0.58 -1.68 -9.01
CA THR A 53 0.41 -3.07 -8.61
C THR A 53 1.60 -3.83 -9.15
N VAL A 54 2.54 -4.18 -8.29
CA VAL A 54 3.84 -4.73 -8.71
C VAL A 54 3.77 -6.22 -8.97
N ASN A 55 2.81 -6.94 -8.36
CA ASN A 55 2.54 -8.36 -8.57
C ASN A 55 1.11 -8.67 -8.08
N GLY A 56 0.42 -9.60 -8.74
CA GLY A 56 -0.87 -10.11 -8.29
C GLY A 56 -0.87 -11.62 -8.20
N PHE A 57 -1.86 -12.19 -7.52
CA PHE A 57 -2.07 -13.63 -7.45
C PHE A 57 -3.54 -13.97 -7.67
N GLU A 58 -3.76 -15.16 -8.22
CA GLU A 58 -5.06 -15.80 -8.33
C GLU A 58 -5.05 -17.05 -7.43
N VAL A 59 -6.00 -17.13 -6.49
CA VAL A 59 -6.11 -18.27 -5.56
C VAL A 59 -7.34 -19.07 -5.94
N PHE A 60 -7.17 -20.38 -6.11
CA PHE A 60 -8.23 -21.32 -6.44
C PHE A 60 -8.47 -22.26 -5.27
N LEU A 61 -9.73 -22.45 -4.88
CA LEU A 61 -10.19 -23.45 -3.92
C LEU A 61 -11.03 -24.49 -4.64
N ILE A 62 -10.45 -25.67 -4.86
CA ILE A 62 -11.05 -26.77 -5.62
C ILE A 62 -11.67 -27.78 -4.64
N ASN A 63 -12.96 -28.07 -4.79
CA ASN A 63 -13.64 -29.06 -3.97
C ASN A 63 -13.42 -30.48 -4.52
N ASN A 64 -12.54 -31.25 -3.87
CA ASN A 64 -12.23 -32.63 -4.21
C ASN A 64 -12.66 -33.62 -3.10
N LEU A 65 -13.71 -33.29 -2.35
CA LEU A 65 -14.23 -34.16 -1.28
C LEU A 65 -14.89 -35.44 -1.81
N GLY A 66 -15.30 -35.45 -3.08
CA GLY A 66 -15.99 -36.55 -3.73
C GLY A 66 -17.35 -36.89 -3.10
N GLY A 67 -18.04 -37.91 -3.65
CA GLY A 67 -19.29 -38.42 -3.09
C GLY A 67 -20.41 -37.38 -2.99
N ASN A 68 -20.52 -36.50 -4.00
CA ASN A 68 -21.48 -35.39 -4.05
C ASN A 68 -21.46 -34.48 -2.81
N THR A 69 -20.30 -34.31 -2.18
CA THR A 69 -20.15 -33.49 -0.97
C THR A 69 -19.86 -32.04 -1.32
N ASN A 70 -20.74 -31.15 -0.87
CA ASN A 70 -20.56 -29.70 -1.00
C ASN A 70 -19.59 -29.17 0.06
N LEU A 71 -18.80 -28.16 -0.30
CA LEU A 71 -17.90 -27.45 0.60
C LEU A 71 -18.44 -26.04 0.86
N ALA A 72 -18.80 -25.74 2.11
CA ALA A 72 -19.14 -24.38 2.51
C ALA A 72 -17.85 -23.60 2.79
N VAL A 73 -17.72 -22.41 2.23
CA VAL A 73 -16.55 -21.54 2.41
C VAL A 73 -16.97 -20.11 2.75
N HIS A 74 -16.23 -19.48 3.66
CA HIS A 74 -16.26 -18.04 3.89
C HIS A 74 -14.84 -17.51 3.93
N CYS A 75 -14.45 -16.72 2.93
CA CYS A 75 -13.08 -16.25 2.78
C CYS A 75 -12.96 -14.75 3.01
N PHE A 76 -11.84 -14.34 3.61
CA PHE A 76 -11.55 -12.95 3.93
C PHE A 76 -10.04 -12.70 3.99
N SER A 77 -9.65 -11.45 3.76
CA SER A 77 -8.31 -10.97 4.08
C SER A 77 -8.35 -10.15 5.36
N PRO A 78 -7.46 -10.38 6.34
CA PRO A 78 -7.37 -9.56 7.54
C PRO A 78 -7.12 -8.07 7.27
N GLN A 79 -6.54 -7.73 6.10
CA GLN A 79 -6.03 -6.39 5.81
C GLN A 79 -6.90 -5.60 4.83
N VAL A 80 -7.76 -6.25 4.04
CA VAL A 80 -8.37 -5.60 2.86
C VAL A 80 -9.86 -5.87 2.72
N LYS A 81 -10.27 -7.09 2.36
CA LYS A 81 -11.62 -7.37 1.85
C LYS A 81 -12.12 -8.74 2.29
N ASN A 82 -13.37 -8.77 2.75
CA ASN A 82 -14.15 -10.00 2.85
C ASN A 82 -14.58 -10.43 1.44
N LEU A 83 -14.23 -11.65 1.05
CA LEU A 83 -14.61 -12.21 -0.25
C LEU A 83 -16.04 -12.76 -0.22
N GLY A 84 -16.54 -13.11 0.97
CA GLY A 84 -17.92 -13.53 1.20
C GLY A 84 -18.06 -15.02 1.48
N SER A 85 -19.32 -15.47 1.59
CA SER A 85 -19.69 -16.87 1.82
C SER A 85 -20.31 -17.49 0.57
N LEU A 86 -19.95 -18.73 0.25
CA LEU A 86 -20.57 -19.52 -0.80
C LEU A 86 -20.43 -21.02 -0.54
N VAL A 87 -21.07 -21.82 -1.39
CA VAL A 87 -20.94 -23.28 -1.40
C VAL A 87 -20.31 -23.71 -2.71
N ILE A 88 -19.17 -24.40 -2.65
CA ILE A 88 -18.49 -24.98 -3.80
C ILE A 88 -19.05 -26.38 -4.03
N LEU A 89 -19.61 -26.63 -5.21
CA LEU A 89 -20.17 -27.92 -5.58
C LEU A 89 -19.05 -28.95 -5.84
N PRO A 90 -19.37 -30.25 -5.88
CA PRO A 90 -18.37 -31.30 -6.06
C PRO A 90 -17.68 -31.16 -7.42
N GLY A 91 -16.35 -31.06 -7.43
CA GLY A 91 -15.54 -30.90 -8.64
C GLY A 91 -15.43 -29.46 -9.14
N ASP A 92 -16.19 -28.52 -8.58
CA ASP A 92 -16.11 -27.09 -8.90
C ASP A 92 -15.02 -26.39 -8.06
N ASP A 93 -14.74 -25.14 -8.42
CA ASP A 93 -13.82 -24.27 -7.71
C ASP A 93 -14.44 -22.90 -7.40
N PHE A 94 -13.84 -22.25 -6.40
CA PHE A 94 -14.01 -20.82 -6.14
C PHE A 94 -12.64 -20.16 -6.22
N HIS A 95 -12.54 -19.07 -6.99
CA HIS A 95 -11.30 -18.34 -7.14
C HIS A 95 -11.50 -16.83 -7.08
N TRP A 96 -10.42 -16.13 -6.74
CA TRP A 96 -10.35 -14.68 -6.78
C TRP A 96 -8.94 -14.22 -7.12
N GLU A 97 -8.87 -13.05 -7.73
CA GLU A 97 -7.62 -12.36 -8.07
C GLU A 97 -7.43 -11.14 -7.17
N PHE A 98 -6.18 -10.84 -6.82
CA PHE A 98 -5.81 -9.63 -6.10
C PHE A 98 -4.41 -9.14 -6.49
N GLY A 99 -4.21 -7.83 -6.38
CA GLY A 99 -2.91 -7.19 -6.50
C GLY A 99 -2.26 -6.93 -5.14
N ILE A 100 -0.93 -6.87 -5.12
CA ILE A 100 -0.12 -6.53 -3.95
C ILE A 100 0.44 -5.11 -4.15
N ASN A 101 0.13 -4.22 -3.22
CA ASN A 101 0.62 -2.85 -3.24
C ASN A 101 2.04 -2.78 -2.66
N ILE A 102 2.87 -1.86 -3.17
CA ILE A 102 4.22 -1.60 -2.63
C ILE A 102 4.14 -1.35 -1.13
N GLY A 103 4.95 -2.07 -0.36
CA GLY A 103 5.05 -1.91 1.10
C GLY A 103 3.94 -2.60 1.90
N THR A 104 3.07 -3.38 1.25
CA THR A 104 2.04 -4.20 1.91
C THR A 104 2.36 -5.69 1.74
N THR A 105 1.65 -6.55 2.49
CA THR A 105 1.69 -7.99 2.26
C THR A 105 0.30 -8.58 2.15
N ALA A 106 0.07 -9.49 1.21
CA ALA A 106 -1.24 -10.11 1.07
C ALA A 106 -1.39 -11.41 1.88
N GLU A 107 -2.49 -11.50 2.63
CA GLU A 107 -2.89 -12.69 3.39
C GLU A 107 -4.40 -12.93 3.23
N TYR A 108 -4.77 -14.20 3.05
CA TYR A 108 -6.16 -14.65 2.95
C TYR A 108 -6.40 -15.89 3.81
N GLU A 109 -7.50 -15.86 4.54
CA GLU A 109 -8.00 -16.95 5.36
C GLU A 109 -9.40 -17.35 4.90
N CYS A 110 -9.74 -18.62 5.07
CA CYS A 110 -11.07 -19.13 4.79
C CYS A 110 -11.54 -20.04 5.93
N ASP A 111 -12.74 -19.77 6.44
CA ASP A 111 -13.52 -20.75 7.17
C ASP A 111 -14.10 -21.74 6.17
N MET A 112 -13.81 -23.02 6.36
CA MET A 112 -14.29 -24.09 5.49
C MET A 112 -14.99 -25.15 6.30
N GLY A 113 -16.01 -25.76 5.73
CA GLY A 113 -16.71 -26.87 6.37
C GLY A 113 -17.45 -27.79 5.42
N TYR A 114 -17.50 -29.06 5.79
CA TYR A 114 -18.32 -30.08 5.15
C TYR A 114 -18.72 -31.14 6.18
N GLY A 115 -19.96 -31.61 6.14
CA GLY A 115 -20.50 -32.51 7.16
C GLY A 115 -20.35 -31.93 8.57
N ASN A 116 -19.62 -32.62 9.45
CA ASN A 116 -19.32 -32.19 10.82
C ASN A 116 -17.94 -31.56 11.00
N LYS A 117 -17.16 -31.39 9.93
CA LYS A 117 -15.84 -30.75 9.97
C LYS A 117 -15.98 -29.27 9.67
N GLN A 118 -15.32 -28.45 10.48
CA GLN A 118 -15.21 -27.02 10.26
C GLN A 118 -13.85 -26.55 10.78
N LYS A 119 -13.13 -25.78 9.97
CA LYS A 119 -11.83 -25.23 10.35
C LYS A 119 -11.48 -24.01 9.51
N ARG A 120 -10.68 -23.12 10.10
CA ARG A 120 -10.09 -21.98 9.41
C ARG A 120 -8.72 -22.34 8.86
N PHE A 121 -8.46 -21.96 7.61
CA PHE A 121 -7.18 -22.19 6.95
C PHE A 121 -6.65 -20.89 6.34
N GLN A 122 -5.34 -20.65 6.47
CA GLN A 122 -4.65 -19.56 5.77
C GLN A 122 -4.29 -20.03 4.36
N VAL A 123 -5.19 -19.77 3.40
CA VAL A 123 -5.10 -20.22 2.00
C VAL A 123 -4.19 -19.33 1.14
N PHE A 124 -3.72 -18.22 1.66
CA PHE A 124 -2.63 -17.48 1.03
C PHE A 124 -1.87 -16.67 2.07
N ALA A 125 -0.55 -16.72 2.01
CA ALA A 125 0.32 -15.75 2.67
C ALA A 125 1.48 -15.46 1.74
N GLU A 126 1.64 -14.20 1.30
CA GLU A 126 2.63 -13.83 0.30
C GLU A 126 4.04 -14.33 0.64
N ARG A 127 4.48 -14.11 1.88
CA ARG A 127 5.82 -14.55 2.35
C ARG A 127 6.04 -16.04 2.24
N ARG A 128 4.98 -16.83 2.38
CA ARG A 128 5.01 -18.29 2.29
C ARG A 128 4.89 -18.72 0.84
N ASP A 129 3.92 -18.20 0.10
CA ASP A 129 3.41 -18.81 -1.13
C ASP A 129 3.90 -18.15 -2.42
N ALA A 130 4.41 -16.91 -2.37
CA ALA A 130 4.78 -16.16 -3.58
C ALA A 130 5.79 -16.88 -4.48
N LEU A 131 6.67 -17.69 -3.88
CA LEU A 131 7.68 -18.49 -4.58
C LEU A 131 7.30 -19.97 -4.76
N ARG A 132 6.17 -20.41 -4.20
CA ARG A 132 5.73 -21.82 -4.25
C ARG A 132 4.63 -22.04 -5.29
N CYS A 133 3.81 -21.01 -5.48
CA CYS A 133 2.74 -21.01 -6.46
C CYS A 133 3.30 -20.86 -7.88
N GLY A 134 2.65 -21.51 -8.85
CA GLY A 134 3.05 -21.49 -10.24
C GLY A 134 2.44 -20.35 -11.02
N ASN A 135 3.26 -19.49 -11.64
CA ASN A 135 2.81 -18.42 -12.55
C ASN A 135 1.74 -17.51 -11.91
N GLN A 136 1.95 -17.12 -10.65
CA GLN A 136 1.01 -16.29 -9.86
C GLN A 136 -0.35 -16.96 -9.58
N LYS A 137 -0.48 -18.27 -9.82
CA LYS A 137 -1.68 -19.05 -9.52
C LYS A 137 -1.42 -20.04 -8.41
N CYS A 138 -2.22 -19.96 -7.35
CA CYS A 138 -2.16 -20.84 -6.20
C CYS A 138 -3.35 -21.78 -6.21
N TYR A 139 -3.11 -23.05 -6.54
CA TYR A 139 -4.16 -24.07 -6.59
C TYR A 139 -4.22 -24.83 -5.27
N TRP A 140 -5.30 -24.62 -4.53
CA TRP A 140 -5.61 -25.38 -3.33
C TRP A 140 -6.67 -26.42 -3.64
N ARG A 141 -6.41 -27.65 -3.23
CA ARG A 141 -7.35 -28.76 -3.32
C ARG A 141 -7.79 -29.19 -1.93
N VAL A 142 -9.10 -29.27 -1.75
CA VAL A 142 -9.72 -29.64 -0.48
C VAL A 142 -10.12 -31.11 -0.54
N ASP A 143 -9.39 -31.95 0.18
CA ASP A 143 -9.62 -33.40 0.28
C ASP A 143 -10.19 -33.75 1.66
N ARG A 144 -10.64 -35.00 1.85
CA ARG A 144 -11.29 -35.43 3.11
C ARG A 144 -10.37 -35.42 4.34
N ASP A 145 -9.06 -35.44 4.13
CA ASP A 145 -8.07 -35.52 5.20
C ASP A 145 -7.29 -34.20 5.38
N GLY A 146 -7.42 -33.26 4.46
CA GLY A 146 -6.83 -31.93 4.60
C GLY A 146 -6.85 -31.07 3.34
N LEU A 147 -6.08 -29.98 3.41
CA LEU A 147 -5.86 -29.04 2.32
C LEU A 147 -4.47 -29.26 1.72
N TYR A 148 -4.44 -29.32 0.39
CA TYR A 148 -3.24 -29.52 -0.41
C TYR A 148 -3.00 -28.29 -1.26
N LEU A 149 -1.75 -27.84 -1.32
CA LEU A 149 -1.29 -26.81 -2.26
C LEU A 149 -0.50 -27.48 -3.37
N TYR A 150 -0.80 -27.15 -4.63
CA TYR A 150 0.09 -27.48 -5.73
C TYR A 150 1.35 -26.61 -5.67
N ILE A 151 2.51 -27.24 -5.54
CA ILE A 151 3.82 -26.56 -5.44
C ILE A 151 4.55 -26.72 -6.77
N LYS A 152 4.85 -25.60 -7.43
CA LYS A 152 5.42 -25.58 -8.79
C LYS A 152 6.77 -26.31 -8.86
N GLU A 153 7.59 -26.15 -7.83
CA GLU A 153 8.94 -26.72 -7.79
C GLU A 153 8.93 -28.25 -7.70
N VAL A 154 7.90 -28.80 -7.06
CA VAL A 154 7.72 -30.25 -6.88
C VAL A 154 6.86 -30.85 -7.99
N ASP A 155 6.07 -30.01 -8.67
CA ASP A 155 5.07 -30.41 -9.67
C ASP A 155 4.03 -31.39 -9.09
N ASP A 156 3.62 -31.16 -7.83
CA ASP A 156 2.66 -32.02 -7.14
C ASP A 156 1.87 -31.27 -6.04
N TYR A 157 0.72 -31.84 -5.67
CA TYR A 157 -0.08 -31.41 -4.52
C TYR A 157 0.50 -31.92 -3.22
N GLN A 158 0.95 -31.00 -2.37
CA GLN A 158 1.52 -31.31 -1.06
C GLN A 158 0.54 -30.91 0.05
N LYS A 159 0.30 -31.81 0.99
CA LYS A 159 -0.58 -31.54 2.14
C LYS A 159 0.03 -30.44 3.01
N GLN A 160 -0.75 -29.38 3.26
CA GLN A 160 -0.32 -28.25 4.08
C GLN A 160 -1.01 -28.24 5.44
N PHE A 161 -2.28 -28.63 5.46
CA PHE A 161 -3.10 -28.60 6.66
C PHE A 161 -3.94 -29.87 6.75
N SER A 162 -4.07 -30.43 7.95
CA SER A 162 -5.10 -31.43 8.25
C SER A 162 -6.38 -30.72 8.69
N TRP A 163 -7.53 -31.37 8.50
CA TRP A 163 -8.80 -30.95 9.13
C TRP A 163 -8.69 -30.90 10.66
#